data_AF-A0A524G450-F1
#
_entry.id   AF-A0A524G450-F1
#
_cell.length_a   1.000
_cell.length_b   1.000
_cell.length_c   1.000
_cell.angle_alpha   90.00
_cell.angle_beta   90.00
_cell.angle_gamma   90.00
#
_symmetry.space_group_name_H-M   'P 1'
#
loop_
_entity.id
_entity.type
_entity.pdbx_description
1 polymer ?
#
loop_
_entity_poly.entity_id
_entity_poly.type
_entity_poly.pdbx_seq_one_letter_code
_entity_poly.pdbx_strand_id
1 'polypeptide(L)'
;IVVALYPLGVHHLLLDDPRVFSGLLLGAALPWLFSAVNIKAVTRAAGEMVREVRRQFKIPGILEGTVKPDYDRAVDISTTAAQKELISLATLTVCVPIIVGILFGVAALGGFLCGIIVSGQLLAVYMSNTGGAYDNAKKAIEDEPCDPEHNRGKGSERHKCGIVGDTVGDPLKDTAGPALNPMIKVVNLLALILAPLLVILETSGTVEMLIVSVIALVILFGLTVWALRKSMKEADFGMMTAETIDVPQ
;
A
#
# COMPACT_ATOMS: atom_id res chain seq x y z
N ILE A 1 20.42 -11.31 -10.78
CA ILE A 1 20.64 -12.25 -9.66
C ILE A 1 21.48 -13.44 -10.08
N VAL A 2 21.05 -14.29 -11.02
CA VAL A 2 21.83 -15.49 -11.44
C VAL A 2 23.26 -15.17 -11.87
N VAL A 3 23.48 -14.10 -12.64
CA VAL A 3 24.85 -13.65 -13.01
C VAL A 3 25.67 -13.24 -11.79
N ALA A 4 25.05 -12.60 -10.80
CA ALA A 4 25.73 -12.21 -9.55
C ALA A 4 26.08 -13.44 -8.69
N LEU A 5 25.43 -14.58 -8.89
CA LEU A 5 25.72 -15.81 -8.16
C LEU A 5 26.89 -16.61 -8.75
N TYR A 6 27.36 -16.29 -9.95
CA TYR A 6 28.46 -17.02 -10.61
C TYR A 6 29.77 -17.03 -9.80
N PRO A 7 30.21 -15.93 -9.16
CA PRO A 7 31.39 -15.94 -8.30
C PRO A 7 31.25 -16.86 -7.07
N LEU A 8 30.01 -17.19 -6.67
CA LEU A 8 29.70 -18.10 -5.56
C LEU A 8 29.57 -19.56 -6.01
N GLY A 9 29.83 -19.86 -7.29
CA GLY A 9 29.67 -21.20 -7.86
C GLY A 9 28.21 -21.64 -8.03
N VAL A 10 27.25 -20.73 -7.87
CA VAL A 10 25.82 -21.03 -7.99
C VAL A 10 25.33 -20.57 -9.36
N HIS A 11 25.08 -21.53 -10.24
CA HIS A 11 24.63 -21.28 -11.61
C HIS A 11 23.10 -21.32 -11.77
N HIS A 12 22.38 -21.87 -10.78
CA HIS A 12 20.93 -22.04 -10.81
C HIS A 12 20.32 -21.67 -9.44
N LEU A 13 19.13 -21.10 -9.47
CA LEU A 13 18.30 -20.92 -8.27
C LEU A 13 17.42 -22.17 -8.11
N LEU A 14 17.84 -23.07 -7.23
CA LEU A 14 17.15 -24.31 -6.95
C LEU A 14 16.05 -24.07 -5.90
N LEU A 15 14.82 -24.48 -6.19
CA LEU A 15 13.67 -24.26 -5.30
C LEU A 15 13.70 -25.12 -4.04
N ASP A 16 14.43 -26.24 -4.06
CA ASP A 16 14.68 -27.12 -2.93
C ASP A 16 15.78 -26.60 -1.99
N ASP A 17 16.49 -25.52 -2.35
CA ASP A 17 17.34 -24.79 -1.40
C ASP A 17 16.46 -24.04 -0.38
N PRO A 18 16.58 -24.33 0.93
CA PRO A 18 15.80 -23.67 1.98
C PRO A 18 15.89 -22.14 1.96
N ARG A 19 17.03 -21.57 1.53
CA ARG A 19 17.23 -20.12 1.44
C ARG A 19 16.37 -19.52 0.32
N VAL A 20 16.36 -20.16 -0.84
CA VAL A 20 15.57 -19.74 -2.00
C VAL A 20 14.08 -19.87 -1.69
N PHE A 21 13.67 -20.99 -1.10
CA PHE A 21 12.27 -21.22 -0.72
C PHE A 21 11.78 -20.24 0.35
N SER A 22 12.59 -19.98 1.39
CA SER A 22 12.26 -18.98 2.41
C SER A 22 12.14 -17.58 1.81
N GLY A 23 13.07 -17.22 0.93
CA GLY A 23 13.02 -15.97 0.17
C GLY A 23 11.72 -15.85 -0.63
N LEU A 24 11.32 -16.90 -1.36
CA LEU A 24 10.08 -16.97 -2.12
C LEU A 24 8.85 -16.67 -1.26
N LEU A 25 8.73 -17.31 -0.09
CA LEU A 25 7.59 -17.10 0.82
C LEU A 25 7.55 -15.66 1.36
N LEU A 26 8.70 -15.12 1.77
CA LEU A 26 8.79 -13.72 2.22
C LEU A 26 8.45 -12.73 1.10
N GLY A 27 8.91 -13.01 -0.12
CA GLY A 27 8.61 -12.23 -1.31
C GLY A 27 7.14 -12.26 -1.65
N ALA A 28 6.50 -13.43 -1.54
CA ALA A 28 5.07 -13.59 -1.76
C ALA A 28 4.23 -12.85 -0.70
N ALA A 29 4.72 -12.73 0.54
CA ALA A 29 4.02 -12.03 1.61
C ALA A 29 4.05 -10.49 1.47
N LEU A 30 5.11 -9.92 0.88
CA LEU A 30 5.28 -8.47 0.79
C LEU A 30 4.14 -7.74 0.06
N PRO A 31 3.66 -8.19 -1.13
CA PRO A 31 2.52 -7.58 -1.82
C PRO A 31 1.27 -7.48 -0.94
N TRP A 32 0.97 -8.51 -0.15
CA TRP A 32 -0.19 -8.51 0.74
C TRP A 32 -0.03 -7.50 1.88
N LEU A 33 1.15 -7.45 2.49
CA LEU A 33 1.45 -6.47 3.53
C LEU A 33 1.38 -5.04 2.98
N PHE A 34 1.98 -4.80 1.81
CA PHE A 34 1.96 -3.52 1.13
C PHE A 34 0.52 -3.06 0.81
N SER A 35 -0.30 -3.95 0.26
CA SER A 35 -1.71 -3.65 -0.02
C SER A 35 -2.52 -3.41 1.25
N ALA A 36 -2.31 -4.19 2.31
CA ALA A 36 -3.00 -4.00 3.59
C ALA A 36 -2.70 -2.63 4.20
N VAL A 37 -1.43 -2.20 4.17
CA VAL A 37 -1.02 -0.86 4.64
C VAL A 37 -1.67 0.24 3.79
N ASN A 38 -1.68 0.11 2.46
CA ASN A 38 -2.33 1.07 1.57
C ASN A 38 -3.83 1.20 1.81
N ILE A 39 -4.55 0.07 1.86
CA ILE A 39 -6.01 0.08 2.06
C ILE A 39 -6.33 0.75 3.40
N LYS A 40 -5.59 0.40 4.46
CA LYS A 40 -5.77 1.01 5.77
C LYS A 40 -5.50 2.53 5.76
N ALA A 41 -4.50 2.99 5.03
CA ALA A 41 -4.20 4.41 4.87
C ALA A 41 -5.35 5.16 4.17
N VAL A 42 -5.90 4.59 3.09
CA VAL A 42 -7.07 5.18 2.40
C VAL A 42 -8.28 5.20 3.31
N THR A 43 -8.56 4.11 4.05
CA THR A 43 -9.68 4.05 5.00
C THR A 43 -9.60 5.15 6.06
N ARG A 44 -8.40 5.40 6.60
CA ARG A 44 -8.17 6.51 7.54
C ARG A 44 -8.48 7.88 6.93
N ALA A 45 -7.91 8.15 5.76
CA ALA A 45 -8.11 9.43 5.07
C ALA A 45 -9.58 9.64 4.68
N ALA A 46 -10.26 8.60 4.21
CA ALA A 46 -11.68 8.62 3.90
C ALA A 46 -12.52 8.89 5.17
N GLY A 47 -12.17 8.31 6.31
CA GLY A 47 -12.86 8.56 7.58
C GLY A 47 -12.77 10.02 8.05
N GLU A 48 -11.62 10.66 7.86
CA GLU A 48 -11.43 12.11 8.10
C GLU A 48 -12.26 12.95 7.12
N MET A 49 -12.21 12.61 5.84
CA MET A 49 -13.01 13.27 4.80
C MET A 49 -14.51 13.22 5.11
N VAL A 50 -15.02 12.05 5.52
CA VAL A 50 -16.44 11.88 5.90
C VAL A 50 -16.80 12.75 7.10
N ARG A 51 -15.91 12.85 8.10
CA ARG A 51 -16.12 13.73 9.25
C ARG A 51 -16.18 15.20 8.85
N GLU A 52 -15.28 15.64 7.97
CA GLU A 52 -15.25 17.01 7.48
C GLU A 52 -16.49 17.35 6.64
N VAL A 53 -16.88 16.49 5.71
CA VAL A 53 -18.11 16.68 4.91
C VAL A 53 -19.35 16.76 5.81
N ARG A 54 -19.45 15.87 6.83
CA ARG A 54 -20.54 15.92 7.82
C ARG A 54 -20.52 17.18 8.67
N ARG A 55 -19.34 17.74 8.97
CA ARG A 55 -19.21 19.03 9.67
C ARG A 55 -19.73 20.16 8.81
N GLN A 56 -19.34 20.22 7.53
CA GLN A 56 -19.80 21.27 6.62
C GLN A 56 -21.30 21.19 6.33
N PHE A 57 -21.90 20.00 6.24
CA PHE A 57 -23.35 19.86 6.08
C PHE A 57 -24.19 20.38 7.25
N LYS A 58 -23.58 20.63 8.42
CA LYS A 58 -24.27 21.28 9.55
C LYS A 58 -24.28 22.81 9.46
N ILE A 59 -23.51 23.39 8.54
CA ILE A 59 -23.44 24.84 8.34
C ILE A 59 -24.70 25.27 7.57
N PRO A 60 -25.50 26.22 8.10
CA PRO A 60 -26.69 26.71 7.42
C PRO A 60 -26.34 27.29 6.05
N GLY A 61 -27.13 26.94 5.03
CA GLY A 61 -26.96 27.42 3.67
C GLY A 61 -26.14 26.51 2.76
N ILE A 62 -25.40 25.53 3.30
CA ILE A 62 -24.62 24.58 2.48
C ILE A 62 -25.55 23.58 1.76
N LEU A 63 -26.48 22.95 2.48
CA LEU A 63 -27.41 21.97 1.89
C LEU A 63 -28.46 22.64 1.00
N GLU A 64 -28.81 23.88 1.34
CA GLU A 64 -29.70 24.73 0.54
C GLU A 64 -29.01 25.32 -0.70
N GLY A 65 -27.68 25.17 -0.80
CA GLY A 65 -26.87 25.66 -1.93
C GLY A 65 -26.69 27.18 -1.98
N THR A 66 -27.00 27.90 -0.90
CA THR A 66 -26.85 29.35 -0.80
C THR A 66 -25.44 29.76 -0.38
N VAL A 67 -24.72 28.90 0.33
CA VAL A 67 -23.34 29.08 0.77
C VAL A 67 -22.45 28.04 0.07
N LYS A 68 -21.23 28.45 -0.30
CA LYS A 68 -20.27 27.55 -0.92
C LYS A 68 -19.54 26.70 0.15
N PRO A 69 -19.39 25.38 -0.06
CA PRO A 69 -18.55 24.54 0.79
C PRO A 69 -17.08 24.97 0.79
N ASP A 70 -16.37 24.64 1.86
CA ASP A 70 -14.92 24.81 1.96
C ASP A 70 -14.23 23.59 1.31
N TYR A 71 -13.83 23.78 0.06
CA TYR A 71 -13.11 22.76 -0.70
C TYR A 71 -11.63 22.67 -0.32
N ASP A 72 -11.02 23.76 0.12
CA ASP A 72 -9.60 23.82 0.48
C ASP A 72 -9.33 22.85 1.62
N ARG A 73 -10.23 22.78 2.60
CA ARG A 73 -10.12 21.84 3.71
C ARG A 73 -10.13 20.37 3.27
N ALA A 74 -10.96 20.02 2.29
CA ALA A 74 -11.00 18.66 1.75
C ALA A 74 -9.71 18.31 1.00
N VAL A 75 -9.19 19.25 0.20
CA VAL A 75 -7.91 19.12 -0.50
C VAL A 75 -6.76 18.93 0.50
N ASP A 76 -6.72 19.71 1.58
CA ASP A 76 -5.68 19.61 2.61
C ASP A 76 -5.66 18.25 3.31
N ILE A 77 -6.83 17.70 3.64
CA ILE A 77 -6.96 16.38 4.27
C ILE A 77 -6.35 15.31 3.36
N SER A 78 -6.79 15.27 2.09
CA SER A 78 -6.32 14.27 1.14
C SER A 78 -4.82 14.40 0.84
N THR A 79 -4.33 15.62 0.66
CA THR A 79 -2.92 15.91 0.36
C THR A 79 -2.01 15.51 1.53
N THR A 80 -2.35 15.93 2.74
CA THR A 80 -1.55 15.65 3.94
C THR A 80 -1.51 14.16 4.24
N ALA A 81 -2.66 13.47 4.10
CA ALA A 81 -2.74 12.03 4.28
C ALA A 81 -1.87 11.29 3.25
N ALA A 82 -2.00 11.62 1.96
CA ALA A 82 -1.23 10.98 0.89
C ALA A 82 0.29 11.12 1.13
N GLN A 83 0.77 12.32 1.47
CA GLN A 83 2.19 12.57 1.73
C GLN A 83 2.72 11.80 2.96
N LYS A 84 1.97 11.80 4.07
CA LYS A 84 2.42 11.15 5.32
C LYS A 84 2.47 9.63 5.21
N GLU A 85 1.52 9.04 4.50
CA GLU A 85 1.35 7.58 4.36
C GLU A 85 2.36 6.99 3.35
N LEU A 86 2.67 7.72 2.28
CA LEU A 86 3.61 7.29 1.24
C LEU A 86 5.02 7.03 1.79
N ILE A 87 5.45 7.80 2.81
CA ILE A 87 6.76 7.61 3.45
C ILE A 87 6.86 6.21 4.08
N SER A 88 5.86 5.82 4.88
CA SER A 88 5.87 4.52 5.56
C SER A 88 5.90 3.37 4.55
N LEU A 89 5.14 3.52 3.47
CA LEU A 89 5.04 2.54 2.40
C LEU A 89 6.35 2.39 1.60
N ALA A 90 6.98 3.52 1.27
CA ALA A 90 8.28 3.55 0.59
C ALA A 90 9.38 2.95 1.48
N THR A 91 9.41 3.29 2.77
CA THR A 91 10.36 2.72 3.73
C THR A 91 10.23 1.20 3.80
N LEU A 92 9.00 0.66 3.89
CA LEU A 92 8.76 -0.78 3.90
C LEU A 92 9.29 -1.44 2.61
N THR A 93 8.96 -0.87 1.45
CA THR A 93 9.32 -1.41 0.14
C THR A 93 10.84 -1.47 -0.08
N VAL A 94 11.58 -0.50 0.45
CA VAL A 94 13.04 -0.43 0.34
C VAL A 94 13.73 -1.31 1.38
N CYS A 95 13.29 -1.27 2.64
CA CYS A 95 14.00 -1.92 3.73
C CYS A 95 13.89 -3.46 3.67
N VAL A 96 12.71 -4.00 3.36
CA VAL A 96 12.47 -5.45 3.36
C VAL A 96 13.42 -6.24 2.44
N PRO A 97 13.56 -5.93 1.14
CA PRO A 97 14.48 -6.69 0.28
C PRO A 97 15.94 -6.56 0.71
N ILE A 98 16.36 -5.44 1.29
CA ILE A 98 17.72 -5.27 1.82
C ILE A 98 17.93 -6.18 3.03
N ILE A 99 16.97 -6.21 3.96
CA ILE A 99 17.01 -7.10 5.14
C ILE A 99 17.09 -8.56 4.69
N VAL A 100 16.26 -8.98 3.73
CA VAL A 100 16.29 -10.36 3.20
C VAL A 100 17.63 -10.68 2.56
N GLY A 101 18.17 -9.75 1.76
CA GLY A 101 19.47 -9.92 1.12
C GLY A 101 20.64 -10.06 2.10
N ILE A 102 20.68 -9.24 3.16
CA ILE A 102 21.76 -9.29 4.16
C ILE A 102 21.63 -10.54 5.05
N LEU A 103 20.41 -10.93 5.46
CA LEU A 103 20.21 -12.06 6.37
C LEU A 103 20.32 -13.42 5.71
N PHE A 104 19.77 -13.57 4.51
CA PHE A 104 19.62 -14.87 3.84
C PHE A 104 20.45 -15.01 2.56
N GLY A 105 21.09 -13.92 2.12
CA GLY A 105 21.99 -13.89 0.98
C GLY A 105 21.32 -13.67 -0.37
N VAL A 106 22.15 -13.65 -1.41
CA VAL A 106 21.74 -13.35 -2.79
C VAL A 106 20.79 -14.41 -3.36
N ALA A 107 20.96 -15.68 -2.96
CA ALA A 107 20.09 -16.77 -3.39
C ALA A 107 18.65 -16.58 -2.88
N ALA A 108 18.49 -16.22 -1.60
CA ALA A 108 17.19 -15.92 -1.02
C ALA A 108 16.57 -14.66 -1.63
N LEU A 109 17.37 -13.63 -1.92
CA LEU A 109 16.90 -12.45 -2.65
C LEU A 109 16.37 -12.83 -4.05
N GLY A 110 16.99 -13.80 -4.73
CA GLY A 110 16.48 -14.36 -5.97
C GLY A 110 15.10 -14.99 -5.82
N GLY A 111 14.93 -15.86 -4.81
CA GLY A 111 13.62 -16.44 -4.48
C GLY A 111 12.58 -15.37 -4.13
N PHE A 112 12.97 -14.35 -3.37
CA PHE A 112 12.13 -13.21 -3.00
C PHE A 112 11.58 -12.47 -4.21
N LEU A 113 12.39 -12.25 -5.24
CA LEU A 113 11.93 -11.64 -6.50
C LEU A 113 10.92 -12.52 -7.23
N CYS A 114 11.10 -13.85 -7.24
CA CYS A 114 10.10 -14.74 -7.83
C CYS A 114 8.76 -14.67 -7.07
N GLY A 115 8.82 -14.68 -5.74
CA GLY A 115 7.63 -14.62 -4.88
C GLY A 115 6.85 -13.31 -5.06
N ILE A 116 7.55 -12.17 -5.06
CA ILE A 116 6.90 -10.86 -5.19
C ILE A 116 6.26 -10.68 -6.57
N ILE A 117 6.86 -11.20 -7.64
CA ILE A 117 6.31 -11.12 -8.99
C ILE A 117 5.06 -11.98 -9.11
N VAL A 118 5.12 -13.26 -8.72
CA VAL A 118 3.96 -14.16 -8.87
C VAL A 118 2.79 -13.72 -7.99
N SER A 119 3.04 -13.46 -6.71
CA SER A 119 1.98 -13.04 -5.80
C SER A 119 1.49 -11.63 -6.13
N GLY A 120 2.39 -10.69 -6.39
CA GLY A 120 2.05 -9.29 -6.62
C GLY A 120 1.30 -9.07 -7.93
N GLN A 121 1.68 -9.74 -9.02
CA GLN A 121 1.01 -9.61 -10.31
C GLN A 121 -0.44 -10.12 -10.24
N LEU A 122 -0.65 -11.29 -9.63
CA LEU A 122 -1.99 -11.87 -9.47
C LEU A 122 -2.86 -10.98 -8.58
N LEU A 123 -2.29 -10.48 -7.48
CA LEU A 123 -3.01 -9.61 -6.55
C LEU A 123 -3.36 -8.25 -7.19
N ALA A 124 -2.47 -7.67 -7.99
CA ALA A 124 -2.71 -6.42 -8.70
C ALA A 124 -3.89 -6.53 -9.65
N VAL A 125 -3.91 -7.58 -10.49
CA VAL A 125 -5.00 -7.84 -11.44
C VAL A 125 -6.31 -8.10 -10.70
N TYR A 126 -6.28 -8.91 -9.63
CA TYR A 126 -7.46 -9.16 -8.80
C TYR A 126 -8.06 -7.85 -8.25
N MET A 127 -7.26 -7.02 -7.60
CA MET A 127 -7.73 -5.78 -6.97
C MET A 127 -8.31 -4.79 -7.99
N SER A 128 -7.61 -4.61 -9.12
CA SER A 128 -8.06 -3.71 -10.19
C SER A 128 -9.35 -4.19 -10.87
N ASN A 129 -9.45 -5.49 -11.17
CA ASN A 129 -10.65 -6.04 -11.81
C ASN A 129 -11.84 -6.07 -10.86
N THR A 130 -11.65 -6.46 -9.59
CA THR A 130 -12.73 -6.50 -8.61
C THR A 130 -13.31 -5.11 -8.35
N GLY A 131 -12.46 -4.09 -8.13
CA GLY A 131 -12.96 -2.73 -7.92
C GLY A 131 -13.59 -2.15 -9.19
N GLY A 132 -13.04 -2.42 -10.38
CA GLY A 132 -13.66 -2.01 -11.65
C GLY A 132 -15.01 -2.69 -11.90
N ALA A 133 -15.15 -3.96 -11.52
CA ALA A 133 -16.42 -4.68 -11.61
C ALA A 133 -17.48 -4.09 -10.67
N TYR A 134 -17.12 -3.71 -9.44
CA TYR A 134 -18.05 -3.04 -8.52
C TYR A 134 -18.49 -1.66 -9.01
N ASP A 135 -17.58 -0.84 -9.56
CA ASP A 135 -17.94 0.45 -10.16
C ASP A 135 -18.88 0.28 -11.35
N ASN A 136 -18.57 -0.65 -12.26
CA ASN A 136 -19.40 -0.92 -13.43
C ASN A 136 -20.78 -1.49 -13.04
N ALA A 137 -20.84 -2.33 -12.00
CA ALA A 137 -22.10 -2.82 -11.46
C ALA A 137 -22.95 -1.66 -10.90
N LYS A 138 -22.35 -0.73 -10.14
CA LYS A 138 -23.04 0.48 -9.66
C LYS A 138 -23.54 1.34 -10.83
N LYS A 139 -22.69 1.63 -11.82
CA LYS A 139 -23.06 2.41 -13.02
C LYS A 139 -24.22 1.77 -13.80
N ALA A 140 -24.21 0.44 -13.96
CA ALA A 140 -25.31 -0.27 -14.60
C ALA A 140 -26.65 -0.11 -13.86
N ILE A 141 -26.64 0.07 -12.54
CA ILE A 141 -27.84 0.39 -11.76
C ILE A 141 -28.23 1.85 -11.96
N GLU A 142 -27.26 2.76 -12.00
CA GLU A 142 -27.48 4.20 -12.20
C GLU A 142 -28.08 4.55 -13.58
N ASP A 143 -27.82 3.71 -14.59
CA ASP A 143 -28.36 3.84 -15.94
C ASP A 143 -29.81 3.32 -16.08
N GLU A 144 -30.32 2.60 -15.08
CA GLU A 144 -31.72 2.15 -15.08
C GLU A 144 -32.70 3.30 -14.79
N PRO A 145 -33.95 3.22 -15.29
CA PRO A 145 -35.00 4.12 -14.86
C PRO A 145 -35.13 4.19 -13.34
N CYS A 146 -35.25 5.39 -12.80
CA CYS A 146 -35.40 5.63 -11.37
C CYS A 146 -36.77 5.11 -10.91
N ASP A 147 -36.77 3.93 -10.28
CA ASP A 147 -37.96 3.31 -9.69
C ASP A 147 -37.57 2.63 -8.37
N PRO A 148 -37.46 3.42 -7.28
CA PRO A 148 -37.06 2.90 -5.98
C PRO A 148 -38.04 1.86 -5.40
N GLU A 149 -39.33 1.94 -5.75
CA GLU A 149 -40.36 1.02 -5.26
C GLU A 149 -40.13 -0.41 -5.76
N HIS A 150 -39.67 -0.57 -7.01
CA HIS A 150 -39.30 -1.86 -7.59
C HIS A 150 -37.80 -2.17 -7.51
N ASN A 151 -37.07 -1.46 -6.63
CA ASN A 151 -35.65 -1.66 -6.39
C ASN A 151 -34.76 -1.45 -7.63
N ARG A 152 -35.08 -0.44 -8.45
CA ARG A 152 -34.41 -0.09 -9.71
C ARG A 152 -33.92 1.36 -9.71
N GLY A 153 -32.86 1.61 -10.47
CA GLY A 153 -32.33 2.96 -10.63
C GLY A 153 -31.81 3.60 -9.34
N LYS A 154 -31.52 4.90 -9.43
CA LYS A 154 -30.94 5.68 -8.32
C LYS A 154 -31.89 5.78 -7.12
N GLY A 155 -31.32 5.73 -5.93
CA GLY A 155 -32.06 5.83 -4.66
C GLY A 155 -32.68 4.53 -4.14
N SER A 156 -32.76 3.48 -4.98
CA SER A 156 -33.16 2.13 -4.57
C SER A 156 -32.18 1.49 -3.57
N GLU A 157 -32.62 0.48 -2.83
CA GLU A 157 -31.73 -0.30 -1.95
C GLU A 157 -30.62 -1.00 -2.75
N ARG A 158 -30.93 -1.50 -3.95
CA ARG A 158 -29.96 -2.07 -4.88
C ARG A 158 -28.85 -1.09 -5.23
N HIS A 159 -29.21 0.16 -5.50
CA HIS A 159 -28.25 1.22 -5.78
C HIS A 159 -27.37 1.53 -4.56
N LYS A 160 -27.95 1.62 -3.35
CA LYS A 160 -27.17 1.81 -2.12
C LYS A 160 -26.17 0.66 -1.89
N CYS A 161 -26.57 -0.58 -2.10
CA CYS A 161 -25.66 -1.74 -2.04
C CYS A 161 -24.54 -1.64 -3.09
N GLY A 162 -24.85 -1.20 -4.31
CA GLY A 162 -23.87 -0.93 -5.36
C GLY A 162 -22.84 0.13 -4.96
N ILE A 163 -23.29 1.23 -4.35
CA ILE A 163 -22.40 2.28 -3.81
C ILE A 163 -21.47 1.72 -2.74
N VAL A 164 -21.98 0.89 -1.82
CA VAL A 164 -21.14 0.26 -0.79
C VAL A 164 -20.07 -0.64 -1.42
N GLY A 165 -20.44 -1.44 -2.43
CA GLY A 165 -19.49 -2.28 -3.17
C GLY A 165 -18.39 -1.47 -3.87
N ASP A 166 -18.77 -0.39 -4.55
CA ASP A 166 -17.82 0.51 -5.20
C ASP A 166 -16.88 1.19 -4.19
N THR A 167 -17.42 1.66 -3.06
CA THR A 167 -16.63 2.27 -1.97
C THR A 167 -15.60 1.30 -1.38
N VAL A 168 -15.91 0.01 -1.33
CA VAL A 168 -14.95 -1.05 -0.93
C VAL A 168 -13.91 -1.30 -2.06
N GLY A 169 -14.33 -1.14 -3.31
CA GLY A 169 -13.51 -1.31 -4.50
C GLY A 169 -12.54 -0.16 -4.79
N ASP A 170 -12.84 1.08 -4.38
CA ASP A 170 -12.01 2.26 -4.67
C ASP A 170 -10.56 2.13 -4.16
N PRO A 171 -10.30 1.75 -2.88
CA PRO A 171 -8.93 1.55 -2.41
C PRO A 171 -8.21 0.41 -3.15
N LEU A 172 -8.95 -0.57 -3.69
CA LEU A 172 -8.39 -1.69 -4.43
C LEU A 172 -7.97 -1.26 -5.83
N LYS A 173 -8.88 -0.64 -6.60
CA LYS A 173 -8.65 -0.34 -8.03
C LYS A 173 -7.83 0.92 -8.26
N ASP A 174 -7.89 1.91 -7.37
CA ASP A 174 -7.26 3.22 -7.58
C ASP A 174 -6.00 3.43 -6.75
N THR A 175 -5.78 2.63 -5.70
CA THR A 175 -4.61 2.76 -4.83
C THR A 175 -3.78 1.49 -4.77
N ALA A 176 -4.24 0.44 -4.07
CA ALA A 176 -3.41 -0.72 -3.76
C ALA A 176 -3.06 -1.55 -5.00
N GLY A 177 -4.04 -1.88 -5.84
CA GLY A 177 -3.86 -2.70 -7.04
C GLY A 177 -2.84 -2.11 -8.02
N PRO A 178 -3.05 -0.89 -8.52
CA PRO A 178 -2.10 -0.25 -9.43
C PRO A 178 -0.72 -0.01 -8.80
N ALA A 179 -0.63 0.25 -7.49
CA ALA A 179 0.62 0.52 -6.79
C ALA A 179 1.53 -0.71 -6.62
N LEU A 180 1.00 -1.93 -6.76
CA LEU A 180 1.82 -3.15 -6.74
C LEU A 180 2.78 -3.21 -7.92
N ASN A 181 2.38 -2.73 -9.11
CA ASN A 181 3.23 -2.74 -10.31
C ASN A 181 4.53 -1.90 -10.14
N PRO A 182 4.47 -0.62 -9.73
CA PRO A 182 5.68 0.14 -9.46
C PRO A 182 6.45 -0.40 -8.26
N MET A 183 5.79 -0.92 -7.22
CA MET A 183 6.47 -1.56 -6.10
C MET A 183 7.34 -2.74 -6.57
N ILE A 184 6.81 -3.66 -7.39
CA ILE A 184 7.57 -4.78 -7.97
C ILE A 184 8.78 -4.25 -8.75
N LYS A 185 8.60 -3.22 -9.58
CA LYS A 185 9.69 -2.63 -10.36
C LYS A 185 10.79 -2.03 -9.48
N VAL A 186 10.42 -1.32 -8.42
CA VAL A 186 11.37 -0.72 -7.47
C VAL A 186 12.16 -1.82 -6.75
N VAL A 187 11.48 -2.84 -6.25
CA VAL A 187 12.13 -3.97 -5.56
C VAL A 187 13.08 -4.72 -6.51
N ASN A 188 12.68 -4.97 -7.75
CA ASN A 188 13.53 -5.60 -8.76
C ASN A 188 14.80 -4.78 -9.04
N LEU A 189 14.64 -3.45 -9.20
CA LEU A 189 15.77 -2.54 -9.42
C LEU A 189 16.72 -2.53 -8.21
N LEU A 190 16.18 -2.44 -7.00
CA LEU A 190 16.98 -2.49 -5.77
C LEU A 190 17.76 -3.80 -5.67
N ALA A 191 17.10 -4.94 -5.91
CA ALA A 191 17.77 -6.23 -5.85
C ALA A 191 18.89 -6.39 -6.87
N LEU A 192 18.73 -5.81 -8.07
CA LEU A 192 19.80 -5.78 -9.08
C LEU A 192 21.02 -4.98 -8.60
N ILE A 193 20.80 -3.82 -7.99
CA ILE A 193 21.86 -2.95 -7.45
C ILE A 193 22.53 -3.60 -6.23
N LEU A 194 21.76 -4.25 -5.38
CA LEU A 194 22.24 -4.89 -4.15
C LEU A 194 23.02 -6.18 -4.41
N ALA A 195 22.70 -6.92 -5.48
CA ALA A 195 23.27 -8.24 -5.68
C ALA A 195 24.81 -8.29 -5.68
N PRO A 196 25.54 -7.41 -6.41
CA PRO A 196 27.01 -7.40 -6.34
C PRO A 196 27.54 -7.08 -4.93
N LEU A 197 26.88 -6.16 -4.21
CA LEU A 197 27.26 -5.78 -2.85
C LEU A 197 27.11 -6.95 -1.88
N LEU A 198 26.01 -7.70 -2.00
CA LEU A 198 25.73 -8.87 -1.18
C LEU A 198 26.72 -10.01 -1.46
N VAL A 199 27.15 -10.21 -2.70
CA VAL A 199 28.22 -11.18 -3.02
C VAL A 199 29.51 -10.80 -2.29
N ILE A 200 29.91 -9.52 -2.34
CA ILE A 200 31.11 -9.04 -1.65
C ILE A 200 30.99 -9.26 -0.13
N LEU A 201 29.82 -9.01 0.44
CA LEU A 201 29.54 -9.26 1.86
C LEU A 201 29.67 -10.76 2.20
N GLU A 202 29.16 -11.65 1.36
CA GLU A 202 29.25 -13.10 1.54
C GLU A 202 30.68 -13.63 1.39
N THR A 203 31.47 -13.09 0.45
CA THR A 203 32.83 -13.59 0.18
C THR A 203 33.92 -13.00 1.06
N SER A 204 33.76 -11.76 1.55
CA SER A 204 34.85 -11.07 2.25
C SER A 204 35.07 -11.59 3.67
N GLY A 205 34.01 -12.02 4.37
CA GLY A 205 34.10 -12.68 5.68
C GLY A 205 34.81 -11.90 6.79
N THR A 206 35.08 -10.60 6.62
CA THR A 206 35.82 -9.81 7.61
C THR A 206 34.92 -9.39 8.77
N VAL A 207 35.50 -9.31 9.98
CA VAL A 207 34.79 -8.87 11.20
C VAL A 207 34.18 -7.48 11.01
N GLU A 208 34.87 -6.58 10.31
CA GLU A 208 34.36 -5.23 10.00
C GLU A 208 33.09 -5.27 9.16
N MET A 209 33.03 -6.11 8.13
CA MET A 209 31.85 -6.25 7.27
C MET A 209 30.68 -6.89 8.00
N LEU A 210 30.95 -7.81 8.93
CA LEU A 210 29.94 -8.36 9.82
C LEU A 210 29.33 -7.28 10.72
N ILE A 211 30.16 -6.44 11.34
CA ILE A 211 29.72 -5.33 12.20
C ILE A 211 28.85 -4.36 11.40
N VAL A 212 29.29 -3.95 10.21
CA VAL A 212 28.53 -3.07 9.33
C VAL A 212 27.17 -3.67 8.97
N SER A 213 27.13 -4.97 8.65
CA SER A 213 25.89 -5.69 8.32
C SER A 213 24.92 -5.74 9.49
N VAL A 214 25.41 -6.01 10.70
CA VAL A 214 24.59 -6.02 11.92
C VAL A 214 24.03 -4.63 12.22
N ILE A 215 24.84 -3.58 12.12
CA ILE A 215 24.39 -2.20 12.32
C ILE A 215 23.32 -1.83 11.28
N ALA A 216 23.56 -2.15 10.01
CA ALA A 216 22.60 -1.90 8.94
C ALA A 216 21.27 -2.61 9.21
N LEU A 217 21.31 -3.88 9.62
CA LEU A 217 20.11 -4.65 9.97
C LEU A 217 19.32 -4.04 11.12
N VAL A 218 20.00 -3.60 12.18
CA VAL A 218 19.33 -2.93 13.33
C VAL A 218 18.62 -1.66 12.86
N ILE A 219 19.27 -0.84 12.04
CA ILE A 219 18.68 0.38 11.49
C ILE A 219 17.49 0.06 10.59
N LEU A 220 17.64 -0.85 9.63
CA LEU A 220 16.60 -1.21 8.68
C LEU A 220 15.40 -1.86 9.37
N PHE A 221 15.64 -2.72 10.36
CA PHE A 221 14.58 -3.32 11.16
C PHE A 221 13.86 -2.26 12.00
N GLY A 222 14.61 -1.35 12.64
CA GLY A 222 14.05 -0.20 13.36
C GLY A 222 13.17 0.69 12.47
N LEU A 223 13.63 1.00 11.26
CA LEU A 223 12.88 1.77 10.26
C LEU A 223 11.63 1.03 9.80
N THR A 224 11.72 -0.29 9.58
CA THR A 224 10.57 -1.11 9.18
C THR A 224 9.52 -1.16 10.29
N VAL A 225 9.93 -1.40 11.53
CA VAL A 225 9.03 -1.38 12.70
C VAL A 225 8.42 -0.01 12.90
N TRP A 226 9.21 1.06 12.76
CA TRP A 226 8.72 2.43 12.82
C TRP A 226 7.67 2.71 11.74
N ALA A 227 7.94 2.32 10.49
CA ALA A 227 7.03 2.52 9.36
C ALA A 227 5.70 1.77 9.58
N LEU A 228 5.76 0.52 10.04
CA LEU A 228 4.58 -0.27 10.37
C LEU A 228 3.80 0.34 11.54
N ARG A 229 4.49 0.72 12.64
CA ARG A 229 3.82 1.36 13.79
C ARG A 229 3.17 2.67 13.38
N LYS A 230 3.85 3.49 12.58
CA LYS A 230 3.31 4.74 12.05
C LYS A 230 2.06 4.50 11.21
N SER A 231 2.08 3.50 10.32
CA SER A 231 0.91 3.14 9.52
C SER A 231 -0.20 2.44 10.31
N MET A 232 0.04 2.03 11.55
CA MET A 232 -0.99 1.47 12.42
C MET A 232 -1.66 2.48 13.34
N LYS A 233 -1.07 3.66 13.54
CA LYS A 233 -1.68 4.72 14.36
C LYS A 233 -3.02 5.17 13.77
N GLU A 234 -3.89 5.65 14.64
CA GLU A 234 -5.13 6.31 14.24
C GLU A 234 -4.82 7.58 13.44
N ALA A 235 -5.78 7.98 12.61
CA ALA A 235 -5.65 9.17 11.80
C ALA A 235 -5.59 10.40 12.72
N ASP A 236 -4.40 10.96 12.87
CA ASP A 236 -4.20 12.31 13.35
C ASP A 236 -3.29 13.01 12.36
N PHE A 237 -3.91 13.66 11.38
CA PHE A 237 -3.18 14.42 10.37
C PHE A 237 -2.80 15.82 10.85
N GLY A 238 -2.98 16.15 12.15
CA GLY A 238 -2.68 17.47 12.71
C GLY A 238 -3.75 18.52 12.36
N MET A 239 -4.95 18.05 12.03
CA MET A 239 -6.09 18.89 11.72
C MET A 239 -6.87 19.10 13.02
N MET A 240 -7.07 20.36 13.44
CA MET A 240 -7.91 20.74 14.59
C MET A 240 -9.15 19.84 14.65
N THR A 241 -9.28 19.08 15.74
CA THR A 241 -10.48 18.31 16.04
C THR A 241 -11.68 19.25 16.00
N ALA A 242 -12.82 18.79 15.48
CA ALA A 242 -14.04 19.59 15.37
C ALA A 242 -14.54 20.15 16.72
N GLU A 243 -13.94 19.78 17.85
CA GLU A 243 -14.18 20.33 19.19
C GLU A 243 -13.49 21.66 19.48
N THR A 244 -12.52 22.11 18.66
CA THR A 244 -11.75 23.36 18.92
C THR A 244 -12.13 24.53 18.01
N ILE A 245 -13.21 24.42 17.24
CA ILE A 245 -13.77 25.55 16.49
C ILE A 245 -15.12 25.87 17.14
N ASP A 246 -15.09 26.77 18.13
CA ASP A 246 -16.28 27.48 18.58
C ASP A 246 -16.98 28.02 17.33
N VAL A 247 -18.15 27.47 17.04
CA VAL A 247 -19.06 28.03 16.05
C VAL A 247 -19.49 29.38 16.64
N PRO A 248 -19.14 30.54 16.05
CA PRO A 248 -19.72 31.79 16.49
C PRO A 248 -21.23 31.68 16.27
N GLN A 249 -22.01 31.92 17.34
CA GLN A 249 -23.46 31.98 17.29
C GLN A 249 -23.95 33.02 16.27
#